data_AF-A0A6J0SE59-F1
#
_entry.id   AF-A0A6J0SE59-F1
#
_cell.length_a   1.000
_cell.length_b   1.000
_cell.length_c   1.000
_cell.angle_alpha   90.00
_cell.angle_beta   90.00
_cell.angle_gamma   90.00
#
_symmetry.space_group_name_H-M   'P 1'
#
loop_
_entity.id
_entity.type
_entity.pdbx_description
1 polymer ?
#
loop_
_entity_poly.entity_id
_entity_poly.type
_entity_poly.pdbx_seq_one_letter_code
_entity_poly.pdbx_strand_id
1 'polypeptide(L)'
;MSDFVGFHCSVIPKNYQHILAFAFAIRQINQNAQLLPNITLGYKIYDNSFNPWRTCWTTLDLLFMSEGHPPNYICGKKEKVVAAIGGLTSENSMQMAKIFSIYNIPQFNNSAGEEIIFDENGQLAAGYDIMNFVTFPNESYSEIQVGRMDPWASLDADLCEPCPEEWYPNKNQDSCIPKALSYLSYEEPLGSVLTCLALFLSMITVVMMGTFVQYRHTPMVKANNWSITCTLLSSLLLCFLCSFFFIGQPGTLTCLLRQMVFGIVFCVSVACVLAKTLTVIVAFMATRPGHGMRRWVGKRLAGSVIMVSSLIQAGICVVWLIISPPFPEFDKHSQPDTILVQCNEGSDLMFYFLLGYLGLLAILSFLVAFFARNLPDAFNEAKLITFSMLVFCSVWVSFMPTYLSTKGKYMK
;
A
#
# COMPACT_ATOMS: atom_id res chain seq x y z
N MET A 1 0.79 -63.29 -6.35
CA MET A 1 1.85 -63.69 -5.41
C MET A 1 2.13 -62.45 -4.59
N SER A 2 1.90 -62.53 -3.29
CA SER A 2 1.78 -61.40 -2.38
C SER A 2 3.12 -60.68 -2.19
N ASP A 3 3.21 -59.40 -2.55
CA ASP A 3 4.40 -58.57 -2.28
C ASP A 3 4.53 -58.35 -0.77
N PHE A 4 5.40 -59.13 -0.13
CA PHE A 4 5.76 -58.95 1.27
C PHE A 4 6.79 -57.82 1.36
N VAL A 5 6.34 -56.60 1.68
CA VAL A 5 7.24 -55.47 1.96
C VAL A 5 7.76 -55.63 3.39
N GLY A 6 8.94 -56.23 3.53
CA GLY A 6 9.67 -56.30 4.79
C GLY A 6 10.64 -55.13 4.92
N PHE A 7 10.40 -54.23 5.88
CA PHE A 7 11.34 -53.14 6.21
C PHE A 7 12.44 -53.68 7.11
N HIS A 8 13.71 -53.52 6.72
CA HIS A 8 14.87 -53.88 7.52
C HIS A 8 15.67 -52.61 7.84
N CYS A 9 15.94 -52.37 9.14
CA CYS A 9 16.71 -51.24 9.64
C CYS A 9 18.19 -51.62 9.77
N SER A 10 19.10 -50.81 9.21
CA SER A 10 20.55 -50.93 9.42
C SER A 10 21.07 -49.74 10.25
N VAL A 11 21.99 -50.04 11.18
CA VAL A 11 22.55 -49.10 12.16
C VAL A 11 23.86 -48.52 11.63
N ILE A 12 23.99 -47.19 11.51
CA ILE A 12 25.25 -46.51 11.17
C ILE A 12 25.76 -45.68 12.36
N PRO A 13 26.82 -46.10 13.08
CA PRO A 13 27.25 -45.48 14.34
C PRO A 13 28.29 -44.34 14.23
N LYS A 14 28.72 -43.91 13.02
CA LYS A 14 30.04 -43.29 12.88
C LYS A 14 30.30 -41.90 13.50
N ASN A 15 29.30 -41.01 13.70
CA ASN A 15 29.57 -39.63 14.16
C ASN A 15 28.67 -39.14 15.33
N TYR A 16 27.74 -39.97 15.79
CA TYR A 16 26.71 -39.57 16.76
C TYR A 16 27.26 -39.35 18.18
N GLN A 17 28.35 -40.03 18.51
CA GLN A 17 29.01 -39.96 19.82
C GLN A 17 29.59 -38.58 20.13
N HIS A 18 30.17 -37.90 19.12
CA HIS A 18 30.76 -36.57 19.31
C HIS A 18 29.70 -35.50 19.56
N ILE A 19 28.55 -35.60 18.90
CA ILE A 19 27.38 -34.72 19.09
C ILE A 19 26.86 -34.86 20.54
N LEU A 20 26.76 -36.10 21.02
CA LEU A 20 26.31 -36.41 22.37
C LEU A 20 27.28 -35.99 23.47
N ALA A 21 28.57 -36.27 23.31
CA ALA A 21 29.59 -35.85 24.25
C ALA A 21 29.63 -34.31 24.37
N PHE A 22 29.45 -33.61 23.25
CA PHE A 22 29.35 -32.16 23.23
C PHE A 22 28.10 -31.65 23.97
N ALA A 23 26.92 -32.22 23.69
CA ALA A 23 25.69 -31.88 24.39
C ALA A 23 25.79 -32.12 25.91
N PHE A 24 26.37 -33.25 26.32
CA PHE A 24 26.61 -33.57 27.72
C PHE A 24 27.59 -32.59 28.38
N ALA A 25 28.69 -32.24 27.70
CA ALA A 25 29.66 -31.28 28.21
C ALA A 25 29.03 -29.90 28.44
N ILE A 26 28.23 -29.40 27.49
CA ILE A 26 27.49 -28.14 27.65
C ILE A 26 26.53 -28.22 28.84
N ARG A 27 25.82 -29.34 29.02
CA ARG A 27 24.95 -29.55 30.18
C ARG A 27 25.70 -29.48 31.51
N GLN A 28 26.86 -30.14 31.61
CA GLN A 28 27.69 -30.11 32.82
C GLN A 28 28.25 -28.72 33.11
N ILE A 29 28.68 -27.99 32.08
CA ILE A 29 29.15 -26.60 32.21
C ILE A 29 28.03 -25.70 32.75
N ASN A 30 26.83 -25.82 32.18
CA ASN A 30 25.66 -25.04 32.60
C ASN A 30 25.20 -25.37 34.02
N GLN A 31 25.48 -26.57 34.52
CA GLN A 31 25.16 -26.99 35.90
C GLN A 31 26.17 -26.50 36.93
N ASN A 32 27.34 -25.98 36.50
CA ASN A 32 28.39 -25.51 37.38
C ASN A 32 28.59 -23.99 37.27
N ALA A 33 27.95 -23.24 38.17
CA ALA A 33 28.03 -21.78 38.23
C ALA A 33 29.44 -21.22 38.52
N GLN A 34 30.42 -22.05 38.89
CA GLN A 34 31.82 -21.63 39.06
C GLN A 34 32.59 -21.55 37.74
N LEU A 35 32.16 -22.29 36.70
CA LEU A 35 32.80 -22.28 35.39
C LEU A 35 32.36 -21.08 34.55
N LEU A 36 31.05 -20.81 34.53
CA LEU A 36 30.46 -19.69 33.81
C LEU A 36 29.39 -19.01 34.69
N PRO A 37 29.75 -17.98 35.46
CA PRO A 37 28.79 -17.26 36.28
C PRO A 37 27.84 -16.43 35.39
N ASN A 38 26.53 -16.58 35.57
CA ASN A 38 25.47 -15.85 34.86
C ASN A 38 25.42 -16.04 33.33
N ILE A 39 26.04 -17.09 32.79
CA ILE A 39 26.01 -17.41 31.35
C ILE A 39 25.57 -18.87 31.18
N THR A 40 24.49 -19.08 30.43
CA THR A 40 24.04 -20.41 30.00
C THR A 40 24.42 -20.61 28.54
N LEU A 41 25.16 -21.67 28.23
CA LEU A 41 25.54 -22.02 26.87
C LEU A 41 24.43 -22.85 26.19
N GLY A 42 24.07 -22.47 24.97
CA GLY A 42 23.29 -23.31 24.05
C GLY A 42 24.20 -23.97 23.00
N TYR A 43 23.64 -24.87 22.19
CA TYR A 43 24.35 -25.44 21.04
C TYR A 43 23.41 -25.65 19.85
N LYS A 44 23.93 -25.43 18.64
CA LYS A 44 23.28 -25.79 17.36
C LYS A 44 24.21 -26.73 16.59
N ILE A 45 23.65 -27.79 16.00
CA ILE A 45 24.41 -28.85 15.33
C ILE A 45 23.95 -28.93 13.88
N TYR A 46 24.90 -28.83 12.95
CA TYR A 46 24.62 -28.83 11.52
C TYR A 46 25.34 -30.02 10.87
N ASP A 47 24.63 -30.80 10.04
CA ASP A 47 25.26 -31.82 9.20
C ASP A 47 25.75 -31.19 7.89
N ASN A 48 27.05 -31.32 7.62
CA ASN A 48 27.66 -30.86 6.39
C ASN A 48 27.84 -31.98 5.36
N SER A 49 27.47 -33.22 5.67
CA SER A 49 27.54 -34.41 4.81
C SER A 49 28.91 -34.55 4.10
N PHE A 50 29.98 -34.13 4.76
CA PHE A 50 31.35 -34.07 4.23
C PHE A 50 31.55 -33.22 2.95
N ASN A 51 30.60 -32.35 2.61
CA ASN A 51 30.68 -31.51 1.41
C ASN A 51 31.22 -30.10 1.75
N PRO A 52 32.32 -29.66 1.12
CA PRO A 52 32.89 -28.33 1.35
C PRO A 52 31.93 -27.18 0.99
N TRP A 53 31.20 -27.28 -0.13
CA TRP A 53 30.23 -26.24 -0.53
C TRP A 53 29.11 -26.10 0.50
N ARG A 54 28.62 -27.23 1.02
CA ARG A 54 27.59 -27.26 2.08
C ARG A 54 28.14 -26.69 3.39
N THR A 55 29.40 -26.94 3.71
CA THR A 55 30.09 -26.36 4.89
C THR A 55 30.18 -24.84 4.81
N CYS A 56 30.47 -24.28 3.64
CA CYS A 56 30.47 -22.82 3.43
C CYS A 56 29.08 -22.23 3.67
N TRP A 57 28.05 -22.83 3.07
CA TRP A 57 26.66 -22.40 3.24
C TRP A 57 26.19 -22.48 4.70
N THR A 58 26.46 -23.58 5.40
CA THR A 58 26.08 -23.72 6.82
C THR A 58 26.85 -22.79 7.74
N THR A 59 28.12 -22.50 7.43
CA THR A 59 28.92 -21.52 8.18
C THR A 59 28.38 -20.11 7.99
N LEU A 60 27.98 -19.76 6.76
CA LEU A 60 27.31 -18.49 6.49
C LEU A 60 25.94 -18.42 7.17
N ASP A 61 25.14 -19.48 7.13
CA ASP A 61 23.84 -19.54 7.80
C ASP A 61 23.97 -19.34 9.32
N LEU A 62 24.92 -20.03 9.96
CA LEU A 62 25.25 -19.85 11.38
C LEU A 62 25.68 -18.41 11.73
N LEU A 63 26.33 -17.69 10.82
CA LEU A 63 26.80 -16.31 11.03
C LEU A 63 25.74 -15.25 10.67
N PHE A 64 24.96 -15.53 9.64
CA PHE A 64 24.10 -14.57 8.94
C PHE A 64 22.61 -14.87 9.01
N MET A 65 22.17 -15.84 9.83
CA MET A 65 20.83 -15.82 10.47
C MET A 65 20.54 -14.46 11.16
N SER A 66 21.54 -13.59 11.28
CA SER A 66 21.45 -12.18 11.67
C SER A 66 20.87 -11.21 10.64
N GLU A 67 21.07 -11.40 9.33
CA GLU A 67 20.90 -10.30 8.33
C GLU A 67 19.92 -10.61 7.19
N GLY A 68 19.40 -11.82 7.12
CA GLY A 68 18.55 -12.28 6.01
C GLY A 68 17.07 -12.47 6.33
N HIS A 69 16.53 -11.87 7.39
CA HIS A 69 15.11 -12.08 7.71
C HIS A 69 14.20 -11.38 6.69
N PRO A 70 13.19 -12.07 6.15
CA PRO A 70 12.21 -11.44 5.29
C PRO A 70 11.51 -10.29 6.04
N PRO A 71 11.28 -9.14 5.37
CA PRO A 71 10.49 -8.06 5.96
C PRO A 71 9.09 -8.59 6.33
N ASN A 72 8.57 -8.16 7.48
CA ASN A 72 7.30 -8.60 8.09
C ASN A 72 7.32 -9.91 8.93
N TYR A 73 8.48 -10.36 9.40
CA TYR A 73 8.58 -11.53 10.27
C TYR A 73 9.15 -11.18 11.65
N ILE A 74 8.63 -11.83 12.69
CA ILE A 74 9.26 -11.91 14.01
C ILE A 74 10.17 -13.14 14.04
N CYS A 75 11.39 -12.94 14.49
CA CYS A 75 12.39 -13.99 14.56
C CYS A 75 12.97 -13.97 15.97
N GLY A 76 13.12 -15.16 16.55
CA GLY A 76 13.59 -15.32 17.92
C GLY A 76 14.92 -14.61 18.18
N LYS A 77 15.20 -14.40 19.47
CA LYS A 77 16.36 -13.66 19.98
C LYS A 77 17.66 -14.14 19.31
N LYS A 78 18.45 -13.19 18.79
CA LYS A 78 19.75 -13.41 18.18
C LYS A 78 20.73 -14.08 19.16
N GLU A 79 20.96 -15.37 19.02
CA GLU A 79 21.96 -16.09 19.81
C GLU A 79 23.36 -15.71 19.33
N LYS A 80 24.22 -15.26 20.25
CA LYS A 80 25.60 -14.90 19.93
C LYS A 80 26.43 -16.18 19.82
N VAL A 81 26.97 -16.47 18.63
CA VAL A 81 27.95 -17.55 18.46
C VAL A 81 29.24 -17.17 19.18
N VAL A 82 29.56 -17.89 20.26
CA VAL A 82 30.74 -17.65 21.09
C VAL A 82 31.94 -18.48 20.63
N ALA A 83 31.68 -19.65 20.03
CA ALA A 83 32.68 -20.56 19.52
C ALA A 83 32.03 -21.54 18.53
N ALA A 84 32.85 -22.17 17.68
CA ALA A 84 32.40 -23.22 16.79
C ALA A 84 33.36 -24.42 16.79
N ILE A 85 32.83 -25.61 16.55
CA ILE A 85 33.63 -26.84 16.41
C ILE A 85 33.68 -27.19 14.93
N GLY A 86 34.90 -27.36 14.40
CA GLY A 86 35.14 -27.68 13.00
C GLY A 86 34.65 -29.07 12.61
N GLY A 87 34.42 -29.28 11.31
CA GLY A 87 34.10 -30.60 10.77
C GLY A 87 35.26 -31.59 10.89
N LEU A 88 34.94 -32.89 10.89
CA LEU A 88 35.89 -34.00 11.06
C LEU A 88 36.99 -34.06 9.97
N THR A 89 36.78 -33.43 8.81
CA THR A 89 37.77 -33.36 7.74
C THR A 89 38.55 -32.05 7.77
N SER A 90 39.84 -32.14 7.48
CA SER A 90 40.76 -30.98 7.39
C SER A 90 40.25 -29.92 6.40
N GLU A 91 39.67 -30.34 5.28
CA GLU A 91 39.14 -29.44 4.25
C GLU A 91 37.95 -28.60 4.72
N ASN A 92 36.97 -29.24 5.38
CA ASN A 92 35.78 -28.55 5.92
C ASN A 92 36.15 -27.63 7.07
N SER A 93 37.03 -28.10 7.96
CA SER A 93 37.56 -27.28 9.06
C SER A 93 38.34 -26.06 8.55
N MET A 94 39.12 -26.19 7.47
CA MET A 94 39.86 -25.07 6.89
C MET A 94 38.96 -24.03 6.22
N GLN A 95 37.87 -24.46 5.57
CA GLN A 95 36.90 -23.53 4.98
C GLN A 95 36.13 -22.74 6.03
N MET A 96 35.71 -23.41 7.10
CA MET A 96 35.04 -22.79 8.24
C MET A 96 35.97 -21.77 8.93
N ALA A 97 37.25 -22.10 9.11
CA ALA A 97 38.24 -21.23 9.74
C ALA A 97 38.46 -19.93 8.98
N LYS A 98 38.49 -19.98 7.64
CA LYS A 98 38.61 -18.78 6.80
C LYS A 98 37.48 -17.79 7.05
N ILE A 99 36.25 -18.27 7.21
CA ILE A 99 35.09 -17.41 7.44
C ILE A 99 35.11 -16.90 8.90
N PHE A 100 35.28 -17.78 9.89
CA PHE A 100 35.27 -17.37 11.30
C PHE A 100 36.42 -16.47 11.70
N SER A 101 37.58 -16.58 11.05
CA SER A 101 38.71 -15.66 11.28
C SER A 101 38.36 -14.20 10.95
N ILE A 102 37.49 -13.96 9.96
CA ILE A 102 37.00 -12.62 9.61
C ILE A 102 36.17 -12.04 10.76
N TYR A 103 35.43 -12.89 11.48
CA TYR A 103 34.52 -12.50 12.57
C TYR A 103 35.10 -12.69 13.97
N ASN A 104 36.38 -13.05 14.09
CA ASN A 104 37.06 -13.36 15.36
C ASN A 104 36.34 -14.44 16.21
N ILE A 105 35.72 -15.43 15.57
CA ILE A 105 35.08 -16.57 16.26
C ILE A 105 36.12 -17.69 16.41
N PRO A 106 36.39 -18.17 17.64
CA PRO A 106 37.34 -19.26 17.85
C PRO A 106 36.77 -20.59 17.34
N GLN A 107 37.59 -21.33 16.57
CA GLN A 107 37.28 -22.68 16.09
C GLN A 107 38.13 -23.73 16.80
N PHE A 108 37.51 -24.82 17.25
CA PHE A 108 38.17 -25.97 17.87
C PHE A 108 38.15 -27.19 16.95
N ASN A 109 39.22 -27.99 16.95
CA ASN A 109 39.34 -29.25 16.20
C ASN A 109 39.22 -30.44 17.15
N ASN A 110 38.38 -31.43 16.82
CA ASN A 110 38.20 -32.64 17.64
C ASN A 110 38.94 -33.83 17.00
N SER A 111 39.88 -34.43 17.73
CA SER A 111 40.82 -35.46 17.24
C SER A 111 40.57 -36.89 17.76
N ALA A 112 39.40 -37.18 18.34
CA ALA A 112 39.10 -38.50 18.92
C ALA A 112 38.63 -39.52 17.86
N GLY A 113 39.50 -40.46 17.48
CA GLY A 113 39.19 -41.60 16.61
C GLY A 113 38.77 -42.85 17.40
N GLU A 114 37.46 -43.11 17.37
CA GLU A 114 36.68 -44.32 17.73
C GLU A 114 36.64 -44.82 19.20
N GLU A 115 35.41 -45.04 19.70
CA GLU A 115 35.09 -45.72 20.95
C GLU A 115 33.72 -46.47 20.85
N ILE A 116 33.51 -47.52 21.67
CA ILE A 116 32.24 -48.27 21.83
C ILE A 116 31.55 -47.75 23.11
N ILE A 117 30.22 -47.82 23.29
CA ILE A 117 29.46 -48.01 24.58
C ILE A 117 27.96 -47.68 24.40
N PHE A 118 27.17 -48.10 25.39
CA PHE A 118 25.73 -48.32 25.43
C PHE A 118 24.93 -47.26 26.24
N ASP A 119 23.59 -47.38 26.30
CA ASP A 119 22.62 -46.50 26.97
C ASP A 119 22.61 -46.65 28.51
N GLU A 120 21.69 -45.93 29.18
CA GLU A 120 21.60 -45.83 30.65
C GLU A 120 21.38 -47.18 31.37
N ASN A 121 21.09 -48.29 30.65
CA ASN A 121 21.03 -49.67 31.16
C ASN A 121 22.05 -50.62 30.51
N GLY A 122 22.86 -50.15 29.57
CA GLY A 122 23.83 -50.98 28.85
C GLY A 122 23.37 -51.50 27.48
N GLN A 123 22.43 -50.86 26.75
CA GLN A 123 22.08 -51.21 25.35
C GLN A 123 22.36 -50.14 24.28
N LEU A 124 22.67 -50.54 23.04
CA LEU A 124 23.07 -49.63 21.93
C LEU A 124 21.87 -48.91 21.30
N ALA A 125 21.87 -47.57 21.27
CA ALA A 125 20.87 -46.77 20.55
C ALA A 125 21.48 -46.07 19.32
N ALA A 126 20.93 -46.29 18.13
CA ALA A 126 21.50 -45.80 16.87
C ALA A 126 20.44 -45.25 15.91
N GLY A 127 20.85 -44.31 15.03
CA GLY A 127 20.03 -43.84 13.90
C GLY A 127 19.94 -44.90 12.80
N TYR A 128 18.86 -44.83 12.03
CA TYR A 128 18.48 -45.89 11.09
C TYR A 128 18.43 -45.38 9.65
N ASP A 129 19.05 -46.11 8.74
CA ASP A 129 18.81 -45.93 7.32
C ASP A 129 17.54 -46.69 6.91
N ILE A 130 16.67 -46.02 6.17
CA ILE A 130 15.48 -46.61 5.58
C ILE A 130 15.87 -47.08 4.19
N MET A 131 16.09 -48.39 4.07
CA MET A 131 16.41 -49.06 2.81
C MET A 131 15.15 -49.65 2.20
N ASN A 132 15.09 -49.69 0.87
CA ASN A 132 14.04 -50.36 0.12
C ASN A 132 14.63 -51.38 -0.84
N PHE A 133 13.99 -52.54 -0.95
CA PHE A 133 14.33 -53.56 -1.91
C PHE A 133 13.47 -53.39 -3.16
N VAL A 134 14.10 -53.04 -4.27
CA VAL A 134 13.44 -52.93 -5.56
C VAL A 134 13.71 -54.21 -6.35
N THR A 135 12.65 -54.90 -6.71
CA THR A 135 12.71 -56.11 -7.53
C THR A 135 12.61 -55.75 -9.00
N PHE A 136 13.61 -56.13 -9.79
CA PHE A 136 13.59 -55.95 -11.23
C PHE A 136 12.81 -57.08 -11.91
N PRO A 137 12.30 -56.88 -13.14
CA PRO A 137 11.54 -57.90 -13.89
C PRO A 137 12.29 -59.20 -14.16
N ASN A 138 13.62 -59.21 -13.96
CA ASN A 138 14.48 -60.38 -14.10
C ASN A 138 14.69 -61.12 -12.76
N GLU A 139 13.79 -60.93 -11.79
CA GLU A 139 13.84 -61.49 -10.44
C GLU A 139 15.11 -61.16 -9.65
N SER A 140 15.85 -60.13 -10.06
CA SER A 140 16.98 -59.59 -9.31
C SER A 140 16.51 -58.52 -8.34
N TYR A 141 17.17 -58.44 -7.18
CA TYR A 141 16.85 -57.48 -6.13
C TYR A 141 18.00 -56.46 -6.00
N SER A 142 17.66 -55.18 -5.83
CA SER A 142 18.63 -54.16 -5.39
C SER A 142 18.12 -53.46 -4.14
N GLU A 143 19.02 -53.33 -3.17
CA GLU A 143 18.82 -52.51 -2.00
C GLU A 143 19.20 -51.07 -2.33
N ILE A 144 18.25 -50.14 -2.19
CA ILE A 144 18.49 -48.71 -2.38
C ILE A 144 18.13 -47.96 -1.11
N GLN A 145 18.95 -46.98 -0.73
CA GLN A 145 18.66 -46.11 0.41
C GLN A 145 17.60 -45.09 0.01
N VAL A 146 16.48 -45.08 0.73
CA VAL A 146 15.31 -44.24 0.43
C VAL A 146 15.18 -43.08 1.41
N GLY A 147 15.71 -43.23 2.61
CA GLY A 147 15.74 -42.17 3.59
C GLY A 147 16.61 -42.51 4.79
N ARG A 148 16.69 -41.57 5.73
CA ARG A 148 17.38 -41.74 7.00
C ARG A 148 16.52 -41.16 8.10
N MET A 149 16.45 -41.85 9.23
CA MET A 149 15.70 -41.44 10.40
C MET A 149 16.67 -40.88 11.44
N ASP A 150 16.66 -39.56 11.60
CA ASP A 150 17.47 -38.85 12.60
C ASP A 150 16.75 -38.88 13.96
N PRO A 151 17.43 -39.22 15.07
CA PRO A 151 16.79 -39.24 16.39
C PRO A 151 16.61 -37.85 17.04
N TRP A 152 17.14 -36.79 16.43
CA TRP A 152 17.01 -35.39 16.87
C TRP A 152 16.70 -34.42 15.72
N ALA A 153 15.60 -34.64 15.01
CA ALA A 153 14.97 -33.52 14.31
C ALA A 153 14.41 -32.59 15.38
N SER A 154 15.11 -31.48 15.67
CA SER A 154 14.65 -30.47 16.63
C SER A 154 13.37 -29.81 16.10
N LEU A 155 12.23 -30.22 16.65
CA LEU A 155 11.06 -29.34 16.73
C LEU A 155 11.45 -28.14 17.62
N ASP A 156 11.09 -26.94 17.17
CA ASP A 156 10.91 -25.71 17.97
C ASP A 156 12.03 -24.65 18.07
N ALA A 157 12.95 -24.50 17.11
CA ALA A 157 13.93 -23.39 17.17
C ALA A 157 13.96 -22.37 15.99
N ASP A 158 13.45 -22.68 14.80
CA ASP A 158 13.74 -21.84 13.62
C ASP A 158 12.51 -21.50 12.73
N LEU A 159 11.30 -21.41 13.31
CA LEU A 159 10.16 -20.86 12.58
C LEU A 159 10.03 -19.35 12.87
N CYS A 160 10.55 -18.51 11.97
CA CYS A 160 10.16 -17.10 11.95
C CYS A 160 8.68 -17.03 11.59
N GLU A 161 7.88 -16.39 12.43
CA GLU A 161 6.45 -16.22 12.19
C GLU A 161 6.18 -14.87 11.51
N PRO A 162 5.31 -14.83 10.48
CA PRO A 162 4.91 -13.57 9.89
C PRO A 162 4.04 -12.76 10.87
N CYS A 163 4.28 -11.46 10.97
CA CYS A 163 3.33 -10.58 11.66
C CYS A 163 2.02 -10.50 10.88
N PRO A 164 0.87 -10.49 11.57
CA PRO A 164 -0.43 -10.23 10.96
C PRO A 164 -0.43 -8.88 10.22
N GLU A 165 -1.21 -8.74 9.15
CA GLU A 165 -1.13 -7.60 8.22
C GLU A 165 -1.33 -6.20 8.86
N GLU A 166 -2.01 -6.13 10.01
CA GLU A 166 -2.28 -4.91 10.77
C GLU A 166 -1.11 -4.47 11.65
N TRP A 167 -0.09 -5.31 11.74
CA TRP A 167 1.05 -5.16 12.60
C TRP A 167 2.33 -5.21 11.76
N TYR A 168 3.41 -4.64 12.29
CA TYR A 168 4.74 -4.70 11.69
C TYR A 168 5.75 -5.08 12.79
N PRO A 169 6.85 -5.79 12.46
CA PRO A 169 7.83 -6.16 13.46
C PRO A 169 8.56 -4.91 13.98
N ASN A 170 8.79 -4.86 15.29
CA ASN A 170 9.66 -3.88 15.93
C ASN A 170 11.07 -3.93 15.33
N LYS A 171 11.89 -2.91 15.53
CA LYS A 171 13.29 -2.85 15.07
C LYS A 171 14.13 -4.05 15.53
N ASN A 172 13.78 -4.65 16.67
CA ASN A 172 14.44 -5.82 17.24
C ASN A 172 13.85 -7.16 16.72
N GLN A 173 12.80 -7.13 15.89
CA GLN A 173 12.03 -8.27 15.36
C GLN A 173 11.54 -9.25 16.44
N ASP A 174 11.35 -8.75 17.66
CA ASP A 174 10.95 -9.51 18.86
C ASP A 174 9.44 -9.43 19.14
N SER A 175 8.77 -8.45 18.57
CA SER A 175 7.37 -8.13 18.83
C SER A 175 6.75 -7.49 17.60
N CYS A 176 5.47 -7.78 17.37
CA CYS A 176 4.68 -7.06 16.36
C CYS A 176 4.06 -5.81 17.02
N ILE A 177 4.12 -4.67 16.34
CA ILE A 177 3.57 -3.37 16.75
C ILE A 177 2.44 -3.01 15.78
N PRO A 178 1.28 -2.48 16.24
CA PRO A 178 0.22 -2.07 15.34
C PRO A 178 0.68 -0.92 14.43
N LYS A 179 0.40 -1.03 13.13
CA LYS A 179 0.66 0.06 12.16
C LYS A 179 -0.25 1.25 12.45
N ALA A 180 0.30 2.47 12.42
CA ALA A 180 -0.49 3.68 12.65
C ALA A 180 -1.33 4.06 11.42
N LEU A 181 -2.52 4.63 11.63
CA LEU A 181 -3.36 5.15 10.54
C LEU A 181 -2.75 6.46 10.00
N SER A 182 -2.57 6.54 8.68
CA SER A 182 -2.04 7.71 7.97
C SER A 182 -3.13 8.30 7.09
N TYR A 183 -3.44 9.59 7.28
CA TYR A 183 -4.40 10.37 6.49
C TYR A 183 -3.98 11.86 6.50
N LEU A 184 -4.53 12.67 5.58
CA LEU A 184 -4.26 14.12 5.56
C LEU A 184 -4.94 14.81 6.74
N SER A 185 -4.20 14.98 7.85
CA SER A 185 -4.70 15.61 9.07
C SER A 185 -4.65 17.15 8.99
N TYR A 186 -5.53 17.81 9.75
CA TYR A 186 -5.52 19.26 9.95
C TYR A 186 -4.28 19.75 10.71
N GLU A 187 -3.66 18.87 11.48
CA GLU A 187 -2.46 19.16 12.27
C GLU A 187 -1.19 19.20 11.39
N GLU A 188 -1.24 18.59 10.20
CA GLU A 188 -0.12 18.64 9.26
C GLU A 188 -0.04 20.02 8.58
N PRO A 189 1.18 20.50 8.25
CA PRO A 189 1.37 21.85 7.70
C PRO A 189 0.59 22.04 6.38
N LEU A 190 0.52 21.01 5.54
CA LEU A 190 -0.19 21.06 4.27
C LEU A 190 -1.71 21.11 4.46
N GLY A 191 -2.27 20.29 5.37
CA GLY A 191 -3.69 20.31 5.71
C GLY A 191 -4.13 21.62 6.34
N SER A 192 -3.30 22.19 7.23
CA SER A 192 -3.53 23.50 7.85
C SER A 192 -3.53 24.63 6.81
N VAL A 193 -2.55 24.67 5.91
CA VAL A 193 -2.46 25.69 4.84
C VAL A 193 -3.66 25.64 3.90
N LEU A 194 -4.05 24.44 3.45
CA LEU A 194 -5.22 24.27 2.57
C LEU A 194 -6.52 24.71 3.26
N THR A 195 -6.67 24.38 4.54
CA THR A 195 -7.84 24.78 5.35
C THR A 195 -7.92 26.30 5.51
N CYS A 196 -6.81 26.95 5.89
CA CYS A 196 -6.75 28.40 6.01
C CYS A 196 -7.06 29.10 4.68
N LEU A 197 -6.52 28.60 3.57
CA LEU A 197 -6.78 29.14 2.24
C LEU A 197 -8.25 28.99 1.85
N ALA A 198 -8.85 27.82 2.08
CA ALA A 198 -10.26 27.56 1.78
C ALA A 198 -11.20 28.48 2.58
N LEU A 199 -10.90 28.71 3.87
CA LEU A 199 -11.66 29.64 4.72
C LEU A 199 -11.50 31.09 4.28
N PHE A 200 -10.30 31.50 3.88
CA PHE A 200 -10.06 32.85 3.38
C PHE A 200 -10.83 33.12 2.09
N LEU A 201 -10.77 32.19 1.14
CA LEU A 201 -11.49 32.30 -0.14
C LEU A 201 -13.02 32.22 0.07
N SER A 202 -13.50 31.38 0.98
CA SER A 202 -14.93 31.32 1.31
C SER A 202 -15.42 32.64 1.90
N MET A 203 -14.69 33.26 2.82
CA MET A 203 -15.01 34.58 3.37
C MET A 203 -15.09 35.66 2.28
N ILE A 204 -14.14 35.68 1.35
CA ILE A 204 -14.19 36.60 0.21
C ILE A 204 -15.47 36.36 -0.61
N THR A 205 -15.80 35.12 -0.93
CA THR A 205 -17.03 34.83 -1.72
C THR A 205 -18.31 35.22 -0.99
N VAL A 206 -18.37 35.08 0.34
CA VAL A 206 -19.54 35.52 1.14
C VAL A 206 -19.68 37.03 1.10
N VAL A 207 -18.58 37.78 1.24
CA VAL A 207 -18.59 39.24 1.12
C VAL A 207 -19.03 39.66 -0.28
N MET A 208 -18.48 39.03 -1.33
CA MET A 208 -18.91 39.28 -2.71
C MET A 208 -20.41 38.99 -2.88
N MET A 209 -20.90 37.84 -2.42
CA MET A 209 -22.32 37.51 -2.49
C MET A 209 -23.19 38.54 -1.75
N GLY A 210 -22.79 38.94 -0.54
CA GLY A 210 -23.48 39.97 0.25
C GLY A 210 -23.58 41.30 -0.48
N THR A 211 -22.49 41.76 -1.10
CA THR A 211 -22.49 42.99 -1.90
C THR A 211 -23.42 42.90 -3.11
N PHE A 212 -23.44 41.78 -3.85
CA PHE A 212 -24.37 41.58 -4.97
C PHE A 212 -25.84 41.56 -4.53
N VAL A 213 -26.14 41.00 -3.36
CA VAL A 213 -27.50 40.98 -2.78
C VAL A 213 -27.92 42.37 -2.32
N GLN A 214 -27.04 43.12 -1.65
CA GLN A 214 -27.33 44.47 -1.18
C GLN A 214 -27.56 45.45 -2.33
N TYR A 215 -26.71 45.40 -3.37
CA TYR A 215 -26.79 46.28 -4.53
C TYR A 215 -27.62 45.70 -5.69
N ARG A 216 -28.53 44.76 -5.41
CA ARG A 216 -29.37 44.07 -6.42
C ARG A 216 -30.20 45.00 -7.30
N HIS A 217 -30.51 46.20 -6.82
CA HIS A 217 -31.33 47.18 -7.54
C HIS A 217 -30.53 48.04 -8.53
N THR A 218 -29.19 47.99 -8.48
CA THR A 218 -28.34 48.79 -9.37
C THR A 218 -28.42 48.27 -10.82
N PRO A 219 -28.36 49.17 -11.83
CA PRO A 219 -28.49 48.79 -13.24
C PRO A 219 -27.37 47.85 -13.70
N MET A 220 -26.18 47.94 -13.11
CA MET A 220 -25.04 47.04 -13.36
C MET A 220 -25.36 45.58 -13.00
N VAL A 221 -25.86 45.33 -11.79
CA VAL A 221 -26.20 43.97 -11.31
C VAL A 221 -27.42 43.40 -12.06
N LYS A 222 -28.38 44.26 -12.40
CA LYS A 222 -29.56 43.86 -13.18
C LYS A 222 -29.21 43.48 -14.62
N ALA A 223 -28.26 44.18 -15.25
CA ALA A 223 -27.76 43.88 -16.59
C ALA A 223 -27.01 42.53 -16.63
N ASN A 224 -26.26 42.18 -15.58
CA ASN A 224 -25.52 40.92 -15.48
C ASN A 224 -26.37 39.73 -14.97
N ASN A 225 -27.70 39.80 -15.06
CA ASN A 225 -28.62 38.74 -14.63
C ASN A 225 -28.27 38.14 -13.24
N TRP A 226 -28.57 38.90 -12.19
CA TRP A 226 -28.26 38.60 -10.78
C TRP A 226 -28.50 37.16 -10.33
N SER A 227 -29.51 36.47 -10.89
CA SER A 227 -29.82 35.07 -10.54
C SER A 227 -28.68 34.12 -10.90
N ILE A 228 -28.08 34.26 -12.09
CA ILE A 228 -26.98 33.38 -12.53
C ILE A 228 -25.72 33.69 -11.72
N THR A 229 -25.42 34.97 -11.50
CA THR A 229 -24.27 35.40 -10.70
C THR A 229 -24.36 34.90 -9.26
N CYS A 230 -25.54 34.97 -8.64
CA CYS A 230 -25.77 34.43 -7.30
C CYS A 230 -25.63 32.90 -7.27
N THR A 231 -26.16 32.17 -8.27
CA THR A 231 -25.97 30.72 -8.36
C THR A 231 -24.49 30.36 -8.52
N LEU A 232 -23.75 31.07 -9.37
CA LEU A 232 -22.32 30.89 -9.56
C LEU A 232 -21.55 31.13 -8.26
N LEU A 233 -21.75 32.26 -7.59
CA LEU A 233 -21.09 32.58 -6.31
C LEU A 233 -21.43 31.57 -5.22
N SER A 234 -22.67 31.11 -5.15
CA SER A 234 -23.08 30.06 -4.21
C SER A 234 -22.37 28.73 -4.51
N SER A 235 -22.28 28.34 -5.79
CA SER A 235 -21.56 27.13 -6.18
C SER A 235 -20.06 27.22 -5.91
N LEU A 236 -19.43 28.38 -6.09
CA LEU A 236 -18.02 28.62 -5.76
C LEU A 236 -17.76 28.54 -4.25
N LEU A 237 -18.65 29.12 -3.44
CA LEU A 237 -18.60 28.97 -1.98
C LEU A 237 -18.66 27.50 -1.59
N LEU A 238 -19.59 26.74 -2.16
CA LEU A 238 -19.69 25.30 -1.93
C LEU A 238 -18.43 24.57 -2.40
N CYS A 239 -17.81 24.93 -3.53
CA CYS A 239 -16.54 24.33 -3.96
C CYS A 239 -15.44 24.45 -2.90
N PHE A 240 -15.28 25.63 -2.29
CA PHE A 240 -14.28 25.84 -1.23
C PHE A 240 -14.61 25.05 0.04
N LEU A 241 -15.89 24.94 0.38
CA LEU A 241 -16.33 24.12 1.52
C LEU A 241 -16.18 22.61 1.24
N CYS A 242 -16.26 22.18 -0.03
CA CYS A 242 -16.10 20.78 -0.41
C CYS A 242 -14.70 20.26 -0.09
N SER A 243 -13.67 21.11 -0.07
CA SER A 243 -12.30 20.72 0.29
C SER A 243 -12.22 20.10 1.69
N PHE A 244 -13.14 20.43 2.61
CA PHE A 244 -13.17 19.81 3.93
C PHE A 244 -13.56 18.33 3.91
N PHE A 245 -14.29 17.85 2.90
CA PHE A 245 -14.55 16.40 2.76
C PHE A 245 -13.31 15.61 2.35
N PHE A 246 -12.27 16.30 1.88
CA PHE A 246 -10.99 15.70 1.46
C PHE A 246 -9.94 15.73 2.58
N ILE A 247 -10.17 16.47 3.67
CA ILE A 247 -9.22 16.64 4.78
C ILE A 247 -9.80 15.98 6.04
N GLY A 248 -8.96 15.27 6.79
CA GLY A 248 -9.37 14.55 8.00
C GLY A 248 -9.61 13.05 7.77
N GLN A 249 -10.08 12.37 8.81
CA GLN A 249 -10.26 10.92 8.79
C GLN A 249 -11.47 10.54 7.93
N PRO A 250 -11.31 9.70 6.89
CA PRO A 250 -12.41 9.28 6.03
C PRO A 250 -13.33 8.29 6.77
N GLY A 251 -14.58 8.70 6.99
CA GLY A 251 -15.67 7.81 7.39
C GLY A 251 -16.48 7.31 6.19
N THR A 252 -17.39 6.37 6.42
CA THR A 252 -18.25 5.81 5.38
C THR A 252 -19.08 6.88 4.67
N LEU A 253 -19.69 7.78 5.43
CA LEU A 253 -20.52 8.86 4.87
C LEU A 253 -19.67 9.88 4.10
N THR A 254 -18.49 10.23 4.61
CA THR A 254 -17.63 11.22 3.96
C THR A 254 -17.09 10.69 2.63
N CYS A 255 -16.70 9.41 2.55
CA CYS A 255 -16.28 8.80 1.28
C CYS A 255 -17.40 8.81 0.24
N LEU A 256 -18.64 8.50 0.63
CA LEU A 256 -19.79 8.53 -0.26
C LEU A 256 -20.07 9.95 -0.78
N LEU A 257 -20.03 10.94 0.10
CA LEU A 257 -20.37 12.32 -0.26
C LEU A 257 -19.24 13.05 -1.01
N ARG A 258 -17.97 12.70 -0.77
CA ARG A 258 -16.80 13.43 -1.28
C ARG A 258 -16.85 13.63 -2.81
N GLN A 259 -16.92 12.54 -3.57
CA GLN A 259 -16.93 12.60 -5.04
C GLN A 259 -18.27 13.12 -5.59
N MET A 260 -19.38 12.81 -4.91
CA MET A 260 -20.73 13.19 -5.36
C MET A 260 -20.96 14.68 -5.23
N VAL A 261 -20.64 15.25 -4.07
CA VAL A 261 -20.77 16.68 -3.81
C VAL A 261 -19.79 17.45 -4.70
N PHE A 262 -18.53 17.00 -4.81
CA PHE A 262 -17.57 17.61 -5.73
C PHE A 262 -18.10 17.66 -7.17
N GLY A 263 -18.56 16.53 -7.71
CA GLY A 263 -19.05 16.46 -9.10
C GLY A 263 -20.28 17.34 -9.35
N ILE A 264 -21.27 17.32 -8.45
CA ILE A 264 -22.50 18.12 -8.60
C ILE A 264 -22.20 19.61 -8.49
N VAL A 265 -21.47 20.04 -7.46
CA VAL A 265 -21.17 21.46 -7.22
C VAL A 265 -20.32 22.02 -8.37
N PHE A 266 -19.33 21.25 -8.82
CA PHE A 266 -18.49 21.65 -9.94
C PHE A 266 -19.29 21.73 -11.25
N CYS A 267 -20.16 20.76 -11.54
CA CYS A 267 -21.06 20.81 -12.69
C CYS A 267 -21.92 22.08 -12.69
N VAL A 268 -22.53 22.44 -11.55
CA VAL A 268 -23.35 23.66 -11.43
C VAL A 268 -22.52 24.90 -11.74
N SER A 269 -21.28 24.98 -11.25
CA SER A 269 -20.41 26.16 -11.49
C SER A 269 -20.04 26.33 -12.98
N VAL A 270 -19.60 25.26 -13.65
CA VAL A 270 -19.27 25.30 -15.09
C VAL A 270 -20.53 25.54 -15.93
N ALA A 271 -21.66 24.91 -15.57
CA ALA A 271 -22.94 25.14 -16.23
C ALA A 271 -23.42 26.59 -16.10
N CYS A 272 -23.16 27.26 -14.97
CA CYS A 272 -23.44 28.69 -14.81
C CYS A 272 -22.62 29.55 -15.78
N VAL A 273 -21.34 29.22 -15.98
CA VAL A 273 -20.50 29.94 -16.95
C VAL A 273 -20.98 29.70 -18.39
N LEU A 274 -21.28 28.45 -18.74
CA LEU A 274 -21.84 28.10 -20.05
C LEU A 274 -23.19 28.80 -20.29
N ALA A 275 -24.08 28.79 -19.29
CA ALA A 275 -25.36 29.50 -19.37
C ALA A 275 -25.16 31.00 -19.57
N LYS A 276 -24.21 31.61 -18.85
CA LYS A 276 -23.88 33.03 -18.97
C LYS A 276 -23.36 33.36 -20.38
N THR A 277 -22.41 32.61 -20.92
CA THR A 277 -21.87 32.84 -22.28
C THR A 277 -22.93 32.68 -23.35
N LEU A 278 -23.78 31.65 -23.26
CA LEU A 278 -24.91 31.46 -24.17
C LEU A 278 -25.93 32.60 -24.09
N THR A 279 -26.24 33.11 -22.90
CA THR A 279 -27.15 34.26 -22.78
C THR A 279 -26.61 35.53 -23.43
N VAL A 280 -25.29 35.77 -23.38
CA VAL A 280 -24.64 36.90 -24.05
C VAL A 280 -24.73 36.76 -25.58
N ILE A 281 -24.42 35.57 -26.11
CA ILE A 281 -24.50 35.31 -27.56
C ILE A 281 -25.94 35.46 -28.06
N VAL A 282 -26.92 34.88 -27.34
CA VAL A 282 -28.34 34.94 -27.73
C VAL A 282 -28.88 36.36 -27.63
N ALA A 283 -28.47 37.14 -26.63
CA ALA A 283 -28.84 38.55 -26.50
C ALA A 283 -28.36 39.37 -27.70
N PHE A 284 -27.13 39.14 -28.16
CA PHE A 284 -26.56 39.82 -29.34
C PHE A 284 -27.21 39.35 -30.65
N MET A 285 -27.52 38.06 -30.79
CA MET A 285 -28.22 37.55 -31.98
C MET A 285 -29.66 38.06 -32.07
N ALA A 286 -30.32 38.29 -30.93
CA ALA A 286 -31.69 38.78 -30.86
C ALA A 286 -31.86 40.26 -31.28
N THR A 287 -30.78 41.04 -31.36
CA THR A 287 -30.81 42.41 -31.88
C THR A 287 -30.78 42.46 -33.42
N ARG A 288 -30.40 41.36 -34.09
CA ARG A 288 -30.50 41.25 -35.56
C ARG A 288 -31.92 40.81 -35.97
N PRO A 289 -32.60 41.51 -36.90
CA PRO A 289 -33.94 41.12 -37.34
C PRO A 289 -33.86 39.83 -38.17
N GLY A 290 -34.67 38.80 -37.85
CA GLY A 290 -34.81 37.63 -38.73
C GLY A 290 -35.13 36.25 -38.13
N HIS A 291 -35.24 36.07 -36.81
CA HIS A 291 -35.62 34.76 -36.25
C HIS A 291 -36.46 34.86 -34.97
N GLY A 292 -37.42 33.95 -34.76
CA GLY A 292 -38.33 33.87 -33.60
C GLY A 292 -37.66 33.58 -32.25
N MET A 293 -36.35 33.79 -32.13
CA MET A 293 -35.51 33.50 -30.96
C MET A 293 -35.79 34.44 -29.77
N ARG A 294 -36.51 35.54 -29.98
CA ARG A 294 -36.78 36.58 -28.96
C ARG A 294 -37.56 36.07 -27.74
N ARG A 295 -38.41 35.04 -27.89
CA ARG A 295 -39.18 34.42 -26.79
C ARG A 295 -38.32 33.62 -25.80
N TRP A 296 -37.13 33.20 -26.21
CA TRP A 296 -36.21 32.38 -25.41
C TRP A 296 -35.06 33.18 -24.78
N VAL A 297 -34.99 34.49 -25.01
CA VAL A 297 -33.92 35.35 -24.49
C VAL A 297 -34.05 35.50 -22.97
N GLY A 298 -32.95 35.28 -22.25
CA GLY A 298 -32.83 35.59 -20.82
C GLY A 298 -32.88 34.39 -19.88
N LYS A 299 -33.62 34.51 -18.76
CA LYS A 299 -33.58 33.59 -17.60
C LYS A 299 -34.00 32.15 -17.89
N ARG A 300 -34.94 31.95 -18.83
CA ARG A 300 -35.44 30.60 -19.17
C ARG A 300 -34.35 29.73 -19.78
N LEU A 301 -33.59 30.26 -20.76
CA LEU A 301 -32.48 29.53 -21.38
C LEU A 301 -31.40 29.15 -20.35
N ALA A 302 -30.94 30.11 -19.55
CA ALA A 302 -29.92 29.85 -18.54
C ALA A 302 -30.37 28.84 -17.48
N GLY A 303 -31.61 28.97 -16.98
CA GLY A 303 -32.18 28.02 -16.03
C GLY A 303 -32.29 26.62 -16.62
N SER A 304 -32.72 26.49 -17.88
CA SER A 304 -32.78 25.19 -18.58
C SER A 304 -31.40 24.55 -18.75
N VAL A 305 -30.37 25.32 -19.13
CA VAL A 305 -29.00 24.80 -19.28
C VAL A 305 -28.46 24.26 -17.95
N ILE A 306 -28.59 25.03 -16.87
CA ILE A 306 -28.12 24.63 -15.53
C ILE A 306 -28.89 23.40 -15.04
N MET A 307 -30.21 23.37 -15.22
CA MET A 307 -31.06 22.26 -14.78
C MET A 307 -30.73 20.96 -15.53
N VAL A 308 -30.66 21.00 -16.87
CA VAL A 308 -30.39 19.81 -17.68
C VAL A 308 -28.99 19.24 -17.38
N SER A 309 -27.97 20.10 -17.30
CA SER A 309 -26.61 19.64 -16.98
C SER A 309 -26.50 19.03 -15.58
N SER A 310 -27.11 19.67 -14.58
CA SER A 310 -27.12 19.16 -13.21
C SER A 310 -27.89 17.84 -13.07
N LEU A 311 -28.99 17.67 -13.82
CA LEU A 311 -29.75 16.41 -13.83
C LEU A 311 -28.96 15.25 -14.45
N ILE A 312 -28.22 15.51 -15.53
CA ILE A 312 -27.34 14.51 -16.14
C ILE A 312 -26.26 14.10 -15.13
N GLN A 313 -25.59 15.07 -14.50
CA GLN A 313 -24.57 14.80 -13.48
C GLN A 313 -25.13 14.03 -12.28
N ALA A 314 -26.31 14.43 -11.78
CA ALA A 314 -26.98 13.73 -10.69
C ALA A 314 -27.34 12.28 -11.08
N GLY A 315 -27.78 12.05 -12.33
CA GLY A 315 -28.02 10.71 -12.86
C GLY A 315 -26.76 9.84 -12.85
N ILE A 316 -25.63 10.38 -13.32
CA ILE A 316 -24.33 9.68 -13.27
C ILE A 316 -23.96 9.33 -11.82
N CYS A 317 -24.10 10.27 -10.89
CA CYS A 317 -23.84 10.06 -9.47
C CYS A 317 -24.74 8.97 -8.85
N VAL A 318 -26.04 8.97 -9.15
CA VAL A 318 -26.99 7.96 -8.65
C VAL A 318 -26.66 6.58 -9.20
N VAL A 319 -26.38 6.47 -10.51
CA VAL A 319 -25.99 5.20 -11.13
C VAL A 319 -24.70 4.66 -10.51
N TRP A 320 -23.72 5.53 -10.26
CA TRP A 320 -22.46 5.14 -9.60
C TRP A 320 -22.72 4.62 -8.17
N LEU A 321 -23.51 5.34 -7.37
CA LEU A 321 -23.87 4.90 -6.02
C LEU A 321 -24.61 3.56 -5.97
N ILE A 322 -25.41 3.24 -6.99
CA ILE A 322 -26.16 1.97 -7.06
C ILE A 322 -25.26 0.80 -7.43
N ILE A 323 -24.35 1.01 -8.40
CA ILE A 323 -23.54 -0.09 -8.95
C ILE A 323 -22.32 -0.37 -8.06
N SER A 324 -21.59 0.68 -7.67
CA SER A 324 -20.29 0.59 -7.00
C SER A 324 -20.06 1.82 -6.13
N PRO A 325 -20.73 1.93 -4.97
CA PRO A 325 -20.57 3.07 -4.08
C PRO A 325 -19.14 3.17 -3.54
N PRO A 326 -18.56 4.37 -3.43
CA PRO A 326 -17.26 4.58 -2.79
C PRO A 326 -17.26 4.12 -1.33
N PHE A 327 -16.16 3.49 -0.90
CA PHE A 327 -16.03 2.95 0.47
C PHE A 327 -14.63 3.24 1.05
N PRO A 328 -14.51 3.32 2.39
CA PRO A 328 -13.20 3.49 3.02
C PRO A 328 -12.37 2.21 2.87
N GLU A 329 -11.16 2.35 2.31
CA GLU A 329 -10.19 1.29 2.12
C GLU A 329 -8.95 1.54 2.98
N PHE A 330 -8.45 0.46 3.58
CA PHE A 330 -7.24 0.45 4.40
C PHE A 330 -6.13 -0.19 3.58
N ASP A 331 -5.28 0.64 2.97
CA ASP A 331 -4.11 0.15 2.24
C ASP A 331 -3.02 -0.25 3.25
N LYS A 332 -2.85 -1.56 3.40
CA LYS A 332 -1.90 -2.20 4.33
C LYS A 332 -0.56 -2.53 3.69
N HIS A 333 -0.42 -2.36 2.37
CA HIS A 333 0.70 -2.86 1.57
C HIS A 333 1.63 -1.76 1.04
N SER A 334 1.13 -0.53 0.85
CA SER A 334 1.92 0.55 0.24
C SER A 334 3.02 1.10 1.15
N GLN A 335 2.87 1.03 2.48
CA GLN A 335 3.90 1.42 3.44
C GLN A 335 4.03 0.38 4.56
N PRO A 336 5.26 -0.03 4.94
CA PRO A 336 5.47 -1.04 5.98
C PRO A 336 5.08 -0.55 7.38
N ASP A 337 5.16 0.75 7.64
CA ASP A 337 5.03 1.32 8.98
C ASP A 337 3.66 1.97 9.25
N THR A 338 2.85 2.20 8.20
CA THR A 338 1.55 2.88 8.32
C THR A 338 0.47 2.22 7.47
N ILE A 339 -0.77 2.28 7.95
CA ILE A 339 -1.97 1.92 7.20
C ILE A 339 -2.51 3.21 6.59
N LEU A 340 -2.45 3.32 5.27
CA LEU A 340 -3.01 4.46 4.56
C LEU A 340 -4.53 4.28 4.47
N VAL A 341 -5.28 5.19 5.11
CA VAL A 341 -6.74 5.18 5.03
C VAL A 341 -7.16 6.10 3.91
N GLN A 342 -7.71 5.54 2.85
CA GLN A 342 -8.15 6.27 1.65
C GLN A 342 -9.58 5.90 1.31
N CYS A 343 -10.27 6.75 0.55
CA CYS A 343 -11.58 6.38 0.00
C CYS A 343 -11.36 5.69 -1.34
N ASN A 344 -11.69 4.40 -1.42
CA ASN A 344 -11.75 3.71 -2.70
C ASN A 344 -12.99 4.17 -3.47
N GLU A 345 -12.80 4.46 -4.75
CA GLU A 345 -13.82 4.95 -5.67
C GLU A 345 -14.83 3.86 -6.07
N GLY A 346 -14.54 2.59 -5.76
CA GLY A 346 -15.34 1.41 -6.06
C GLY A 346 -15.20 0.94 -7.51
N SER A 347 -15.33 1.86 -8.46
CA SER A 347 -15.17 1.58 -9.90
C SER A 347 -14.50 2.74 -10.62
N ASP A 348 -13.26 2.54 -11.06
CA ASP A 348 -12.48 3.50 -11.86
C ASP A 348 -13.28 4.00 -13.08
N LEU A 349 -13.99 3.09 -13.76
CA LEU A 349 -14.78 3.42 -14.95
C LEU A 349 -15.93 4.41 -14.67
N MET A 350 -16.56 4.33 -13.50
CA MET A 350 -17.62 5.27 -13.11
C MET A 350 -17.04 6.61 -12.69
N PHE A 351 -15.90 6.59 -12.01
CA PHE A 351 -15.13 7.79 -11.72
C PHE A 351 -14.71 8.52 -13.00
N TYR A 352 -14.24 7.81 -14.03
CA TYR A 352 -13.94 8.39 -15.34
C TYR A 352 -15.17 8.94 -16.05
N PHE A 353 -16.34 8.32 -15.94
CA PHE A 353 -17.57 8.91 -16.49
C PHE A 353 -17.95 10.22 -15.81
N LEU A 354 -17.83 10.30 -14.48
CA LEU A 354 -18.06 11.53 -13.73
C LEU A 354 -17.11 12.64 -14.20
N LEU A 355 -15.81 12.37 -14.21
CA LEU A 355 -14.79 13.34 -14.61
C LEU A 355 -14.87 13.69 -16.10
N GLY A 356 -15.14 12.71 -16.96
CA GLY A 356 -15.28 12.89 -18.40
C GLY A 356 -16.43 13.84 -18.73
N TYR A 357 -17.57 13.73 -18.05
CA TYR A 357 -18.69 14.66 -18.23
C TYR A 357 -18.31 16.10 -17.83
N LEU A 358 -17.65 16.28 -16.69
CA LEU A 358 -17.17 17.60 -16.24
C LEU A 358 -16.17 18.20 -17.23
N GLY A 359 -15.23 17.39 -17.73
CA GLY A 359 -14.27 17.79 -18.75
C GLY A 359 -14.93 18.19 -20.07
N LEU A 360 -15.92 17.42 -20.52
CA LEU A 360 -16.69 17.73 -21.75
C LEU A 360 -17.46 19.05 -21.59
N LEU A 361 -18.11 19.25 -20.45
CA LEU A 361 -18.80 20.50 -20.12
C LEU A 361 -17.83 21.70 -20.09
N ALA A 362 -16.64 21.52 -19.53
CA ALA A 362 -15.58 22.52 -19.52
C ALA A 362 -15.11 22.88 -20.93
N ILE A 363 -14.82 21.89 -21.78
CA ILE A 363 -14.41 22.09 -23.17
C ILE A 363 -15.51 22.83 -23.95
N LEU A 364 -16.77 22.41 -23.81
CA LEU A 364 -17.91 23.07 -24.45
C LEU A 364 -18.04 24.53 -24.00
N SER A 365 -17.90 24.79 -22.70
CA SER A 365 -17.93 26.15 -22.15
C SER A 365 -16.80 27.03 -22.69
N PHE A 366 -15.60 26.47 -22.83
CA PHE A 366 -14.45 27.16 -23.42
C PHE A 366 -14.67 27.45 -24.91
N LEU A 367 -15.14 26.47 -25.70
CA LEU A 367 -15.43 26.67 -27.12
C LEU A 367 -16.45 27.79 -27.34
N VAL A 368 -17.56 27.78 -26.59
CA VAL A 368 -18.59 28.83 -26.65
C VAL A 368 -18.00 30.18 -26.24
N ALA A 369 -17.22 30.23 -25.15
CA ALA A 369 -16.55 31.47 -24.71
C ALA A 369 -15.55 31.99 -25.74
N PHE A 370 -14.84 31.11 -26.44
CA PHE A 370 -13.87 31.47 -27.46
C PHE A 370 -14.54 32.09 -28.68
N PHE A 371 -15.69 31.57 -29.12
CA PHE A 371 -16.46 32.22 -30.20
C PHE A 371 -17.07 33.55 -29.76
N ALA A 372 -17.53 33.64 -28.50
CA ALA A 372 -18.10 34.86 -27.95
C ALA A 372 -17.11 36.04 -27.92
N ARG A 373 -15.80 35.79 -27.87
CA ARG A 373 -14.76 36.85 -27.82
C ARG A 373 -14.73 37.75 -29.07
N ASN A 374 -15.26 37.27 -30.20
CA ASN A 374 -15.30 37.99 -31.46
C ASN A 374 -16.53 38.92 -31.60
N LEU A 375 -17.41 38.96 -30.58
CA LEU A 375 -18.58 39.84 -30.60
C LEU A 375 -18.18 41.31 -30.33
N PRO A 376 -18.75 42.28 -31.07
CA PRO A 376 -18.36 43.69 -30.95
C PRO A 376 -18.84 44.31 -29.62
N ASP A 377 -17.87 44.81 -28.86
CA ASP A 377 -17.88 45.85 -27.82
C ASP A 377 -19.13 46.03 -26.93
N ALA A 378 -19.74 44.94 -26.49
CA ALA A 378 -20.55 44.93 -25.27
C ALA A 378 -19.70 44.40 -24.11
N PHE A 379 -18.79 45.26 -23.61
CA PHE A 379 -17.89 45.07 -22.46
C PHE A 379 -16.82 43.96 -22.64
N ASN A 380 -15.62 44.19 -22.10
CA ASN A 380 -14.52 43.21 -22.04
C ASN A 380 -14.87 41.89 -21.28
N GLU A 381 -16.14 41.70 -20.91
CA GLU A 381 -16.67 40.56 -20.17
C GLU A 381 -16.49 39.24 -20.93
N ALA A 382 -16.79 39.19 -22.23
CA ALA A 382 -16.58 37.97 -23.02
C ALA A 382 -15.11 37.55 -23.04
N LYS A 383 -14.18 38.50 -23.20
CA LYS A 383 -12.73 38.26 -23.17
C LYS A 383 -12.27 37.75 -21.80
N LEU A 384 -12.77 38.32 -20.70
CA LEU A 384 -12.46 37.86 -19.34
C LEU A 384 -12.96 36.44 -19.08
N ILE A 385 -14.15 36.10 -19.58
CA ILE A 385 -14.70 34.74 -19.46
C ILE A 385 -13.85 33.76 -20.26
N THR A 386 -13.45 34.09 -21.51
CA THR A 386 -12.57 33.23 -22.30
C THR A 386 -11.22 33.00 -21.59
N PHE A 387 -10.62 34.05 -21.04
CA PHE A 387 -9.36 33.94 -20.28
C PHE A 387 -9.52 33.04 -19.06
N SER A 388 -10.58 33.24 -18.28
CA SER A 388 -10.87 32.43 -17.08
C SER A 388 -11.09 30.95 -17.43
N MET A 389 -11.85 30.66 -18.50
CA MET A 389 -12.09 29.30 -18.98
C MET A 389 -10.82 28.65 -19.54
N LEU A 390 -9.92 29.41 -20.17
CA LEU A 390 -8.63 28.89 -20.65
C LEU A 390 -7.75 28.43 -19.49
N VAL A 391 -7.58 29.30 -18.47
CA VAL A 391 -6.81 28.96 -17.25
C VAL A 391 -7.42 27.74 -16.58
N PHE A 392 -8.74 27.70 -16.45
CA PHE A 392 -9.45 26.57 -15.88
C PHE A 392 -9.21 25.25 -16.65
N CYS A 393 -9.33 25.25 -17.98
CA CYS A 393 -9.04 24.08 -18.81
C CYS A 393 -7.58 23.64 -18.68
N SER A 394 -6.62 24.56 -18.58
CA SER A 394 -5.20 24.19 -18.38
C SER A 394 -4.97 23.48 -17.05
N VAL A 395 -5.58 23.97 -15.96
CA VAL A 395 -5.50 23.32 -14.64
C VAL A 395 -6.12 21.92 -14.71
N TRP A 396 -7.25 21.77 -15.40
CA TRP A 396 -7.95 20.49 -15.54
C TRP A 396 -7.12 19.44 -16.30
N VAL A 397 -6.49 19.84 -17.41
CA VAL A 397 -5.63 18.97 -18.22
C VAL A 397 -4.38 18.55 -17.45
N SER A 398 -3.82 19.41 -16.61
CA SER A 398 -2.68 19.05 -15.74
C SER A 398 -3.10 18.17 -14.57
N PHE A 399 -4.25 18.45 -13.96
CA PHE A 399 -4.72 17.73 -12.78
C PHE A 399 -4.99 16.25 -13.06
N MET A 400 -5.63 15.92 -14.19
CA MET A 400 -6.07 14.55 -14.45
C MET A 400 -4.92 13.53 -14.49
N PRO A 401 -3.85 13.73 -15.30
CA PRO A 401 -2.71 12.83 -15.33
C PRO A 401 -2.00 12.72 -13.97
N THR A 402 -1.89 13.83 -13.23
CA THR A 402 -1.22 13.83 -11.93
C THR A 402 -2.01 13.04 -10.90
N TYR A 403 -3.34 13.19 -10.85
CA TYR A 403 -4.21 12.43 -9.95
C TYR A 403 -4.12 10.91 -10.19
N LEU A 404 -4.08 10.50 -11.46
CA LEU A 404 -4.00 9.08 -11.83
C LEU A 404 -2.61 8.48 -11.57
N SER A 405 -1.55 9.26 -11.75
CA SER A 405 -0.18 8.78 -11.63
C SER A 405 0.30 8.66 -10.18
N THR A 406 -0.37 9.30 -9.23
CA THR A 406 0.12 9.43 -7.85
C THR A 406 -0.66 8.55 -6.89
N LYS A 407 0.08 7.86 -6.03
CA LYS A 407 -0.47 7.12 -4.88
C LYS A 407 0.08 7.76 -3.60
N GLY A 408 -0.77 7.97 -2.61
CA GLY A 408 -0.36 8.49 -1.30
C GLY A 408 -1.36 9.46 -0.69
N LYS A 409 -1.17 9.73 0.61
CA LYS A 409 -2.09 10.50 1.48
C LYS A 409 -2.38 11.94 1.06
N TYR A 410 -1.59 12.52 0.15
CA TYR A 410 -1.72 13.93 -0.25
C TYR A 410 -2.59 14.13 -1.50
N MET A 411 -2.94 13.06 -2.21
CA MET A 411 -3.65 13.13 -3.49
C MET A 411 -4.93 12.30 -3.55
N LYS A 412 -5.03 11.21 -2.78
CA LYS A 412 -6.22 10.35 -2.72
C LYS A 412 -6.97 10.48 -1.41
#